data_AF-A0A955L9Q7-F1
#
_entry.id   AF-A0A955L9Q7-F1
#
_cell.length_a   1.000
_cell.length_b   1.000
_cell.length_c   1.000
_cell.angle_alpha   90.00
_cell.angle_beta   90.00
_cell.angle_gamma   90.00
#
_symmetry.space_group_name_H-M   'P 1'
#
loop_
_entity.id
_entity.type
_entity.pdbx_description
1 polymer ?
#
loop_
_entity_poly.entity_id
_entity_poly.type
_entity_poly.pdbx_seq_one_letter_code
_entity_poly.pdbx_strand_id
1 'polypeptide(L)'
;MDKGLATFLQENPQDAKSILTRAILSFKARKAAKAAREAVVRKGALEGGTLPGKLADCSSRKPEDSELYIVEGDSAGGSAKQGRDRHTQAILPLSGKPINSEKYRIDRVLGNERLKDIVVALGAGIGETFNEDKLRYHKIILMNDADVDGEHITTLVLTFFFRHFRQLIDKGFLYVAQPPLYKIELERSGGSFYVIDDEEKETYVKKFNKEEKEIKHIQRFKG
;
A
#
# COMPACT_ATOMS: atom_id res chain seq x y z
N MET A 1 10.16 -3.00 -43.86
CA MET A 1 8.70 -3.08 -43.62
C MET A 1 8.20 -4.33 -44.31
N ASP A 2 7.36 -5.11 -43.65
CA ASP A 2 6.66 -6.21 -44.30
C ASP A 2 5.85 -5.67 -45.50
N LYS A 3 5.96 -6.32 -46.66
CA LYS A 3 5.35 -5.83 -47.90
C LYS A 3 3.82 -5.76 -47.78
N GLY A 4 3.21 -6.76 -47.12
CA GLY A 4 1.76 -6.79 -46.92
C GLY A 4 1.25 -5.63 -46.08
N LEU A 5 1.96 -5.29 -45.00
CA LEU A 5 1.60 -4.15 -44.15
C LEU A 5 1.71 -2.81 -44.90
N ALA A 6 2.77 -2.63 -45.70
CA ALA A 6 2.96 -1.40 -46.46
C ALA A 6 1.83 -1.19 -47.50
N THR A 7 1.47 -2.25 -48.23
CA THR A 7 0.34 -2.24 -49.17
C THR A 7 -0.97 -1.92 -48.46
N PHE A 8 -1.28 -2.60 -47.36
CA PHE A 8 -2.51 -2.37 -46.60
C PHE A 8 -2.66 -0.92 -46.13
N LEU A 9 -1.60 -0.33 -45.58
CA LEU A 9 -1.63 1.05 -45.08
C LEU A 9 -1.76 2.09 -46.21
N GLN A 10 -1.27 1.77 -47.41
CA GLN A 10 -1.43 2.63 -48.59
C GLN A 10 -2.84 2.55 -49.17
N GLU A 11 -3.42 1.35 -49.22
CA GLU A 11 -4.78 1.12 -49.72
C GLU A 11 -5.87 1.60 -48.75
N ASN A 12 -5.58 1.62 -47.43
CA ASN A 12 -6.53 2.01 -46.38
C ASN A 12 -6.05 3.24 -45.59
N PRO A 13 -6.06 4.45 -46.20
CA PRO A 13 -5.45 5.65 -45.60
C PRO A 13 -6.14 6.13 -44.32
N GLN A 14 -7.45 5.91 -44.15
CA GLN A 14 -8.16 6.28 -42.92
C GLN A 14 -7.78 5.39 -41.73
N ASP A 15 -7.66 4.09 -41.97
CA ASP A 15 -7.21 3.12 -40.97
C ASP A 15 -5.73 3.37 -40.64
N ALA A 16 -4.90 3.60 -41.65
CA ALA A 16 -3.50 3.95 -41.46
C ALA A 16 -3.33 5.21 -40.58
N LYS A 17 -4.10 6.27 -40.85
CA LYS A 17 -4.10 7.49 -40.04
C LYS A 17 -4.54 7.22 -38.61
N SER A 18 -5.57 6.40 -38.40
CA SER A 18 -6.07 6.03 -37.07
C SER A 18 -5.04 5.23 -36.28
N ILE A 19 -4.40 4.24 -36.91
CA ILE A 19 -3.33 3.43 -36.33
C ILE A 19 -2.13 4.31 -35.95
N LEU A 20 -1.65 5.15 -36.88
CA LEU A 20 -0.52 6.05 -36.65
C LEU A 20 -0.81 7.04 -35.53
N THR A 21 -2.02 7.62 -35.50
CA THR A 21 -2.44 8.54 -34.44
C THR A 21 -2.39 7.85 -33.07
N ARG A 22 -2.90 6.62 -32.99
CA ARG A 22 -2.87 5.82 -31.75
C ARG A 22 -1.45 5.44 -31.34
N ALA A 23 -0.57 5.13 -32.30
CA ALA A 23 0.84 4.84 -32.06
C ALA A 23 1.59 6.07 -31.54
N ILE A 24 1.40 7.23 -32.17
CA ILE A 24 1.99 8.51 -31.74
C ILE A 24 1.51 8.90 -30.34
N LEU A 25 0.21 8.76 -30.07
CA LEU A 25 -0.35 9.02 -28.75
C LEU A 25 0.28 8.10 -27.70
N SER A 26 0.42 6.81 -28.02
CA SER A 26 1.07 5.81 -27.16
C SER A 26 2.57 6.06 -26.95
N PHE A 27 3.25 6.63 -27.94
CA PHE A 27 4.65 7.02 -27.82
C PHE A 27 4.83 8.24 -26.90
N LYS A 28 4.07 9.32 -27.13
CA LYS A 28 4.09 10.52 -26.27
C LYS A 28 3.80 10.17 -24.81
N ALA A 29 2.79 9.32 -24.64
CA ALA A 29 2.41 8.67 -23.41
C ALA A 29 3.57 7.97 -22.68
N ARG A 30 4.31 7.09 -23.37
CA ARG A 30 5.47 6.39 -22.79
C ARG A 30 6.57 7.38 -22.39
N LYS A 31 6.82 8.40 -23.21
CA LYS A 31 7.81 9.45 -22.90
C LYS A 31 7.45 10.23 -21.64
N ALA A 32 6.17 10.62 -21.48
CA ALA A 32 5.68 11.28 -20.27
C ALA A 32 5.80 10.38 -19.02
N ALA A 33 5.42 9.10 -19.16
CA ALA A 33 5.59 8.11 -18.10
C ALA A 33 7.05 7.96 -17.67
N LYS A 34 7.98 7.86 -18.61
CA LYS A 34 9.42 7.80 -18.33
C LYS A 34 9.91 9.02 -17.56
N ALA A 35 9.54 10.22 -18.02
CA ALA A 35 9.89 11.47 -17.35
C ALA A 35 9.33 11.56 -15.91
N ALA A 36 8.08 11.10 -15.70
CA ALA A 36 7.47 11.06 -14.37
C ALA A 36 8.21 10.12 -13.42
N ARG A 37 8.59 8.90 -13.88
CA ARG A 37 9.39 7.95 -13.08
C ARG A 37 10.75 8.55 -12.72
N GLU A 38 11.47 9.12 -13.69
CA GLU A 38 12.76 9.75 -13.48
C GLU A 38 12.69 10.96 -12.53
N ALA A 39 11.58 11.71 -12.55
CA ALA A 39 11.36 12.81 -11.62
C ALA A 39 11.18 12.32 -10.18
N VAL A 40 10.44 11.23 -9.97
CA VAL A 40 10.26 10.62 -8.65
C VAL A 40 11.58 10.04 -8.13
N VAL A 41 12.33 9.33 -8.97
CA VAL A 41 13.67 8.80 -8.61
C VAL A 41 14.63 9.92 -8.24
N ARG A 42 14.67 11.01 -9.02
CA ARG A 42 15.55 12.16 -8.73
C ARG A 42 15.17 12.87 -7.44
N LYS A 43 13.88 13.09 -7.18
CA LYS A 43 13.42 13.65 -5.90
C LYS A 43 13.76 12.73 -4.73
N GLY A 44 13.50 11.43 -4.87
CA GLY A 44 13.88 10.44 -3.86
C GLY A 44 15.39 10.41 -3.58
N ALA A 45 16.23 10.58 -4.62
CA ALA A 45 17.68 10.65 -4.45
C ALA A 45 18.15 11.96 -3.78
N LEU A 46 17.53 13.10 -4.10
CA LEU A 46 17.86 14.42 -3.51
C LEU A 46 17.38 14.54 -2.06
N GLU A 47 16.23 13.97 -1.73
CA GLU A 47 15.63 13.99 -0.38
C GLU A 47 16.02 12.75 0.44
N GLY A 48 16.89 11.87 -0.07
CA GLY A 48 17.39 10.68 0.64
C GLY A 48 16.33 9.63 0.99
N GLY A 49 15.24 9.55 0.20
CA GLY A 49 14.07 8.72 0.50
C GLY A 49 13.25 9.19 1.70
N THR A 50 13.55 10.38 2.23
CA THR A 50 12.80 10.95 3.35
C THR A 50 11.60 11.72 2.82
N LEU A 51 10.45 11.57 3.50
CA LEU A 51 9.28 12.42 3.30
C LEU A 51 9.13 13.29 4.55
N PRO A 52 9.78 14.46 4.61
CA PRO A 52 9.82 15.30 5.81
C PRO A 52 8.40 15.59 6.30
N GLY A 53 8.14 15.30 7.57
CA GLY A 53 6.84 15.54 8.21
C GLY A 53 5.75 14.50 7.90
N LYS A 54 5.94 13.61 6.90
CA LYS A 54 4.99 12.54 6.57
C LYS A 54 5.48 11.16 7.00
N LEU A 55 6.65 10.74 6.50
CA LEU A 55 7.23 9.43 6.84
C LEU A 55 7.98 9.52 8.16
N ALA A 56 7.53 8.76 9.15
CA ALA A 56 8.35 8.46 10.31
C ALA A 56 9.18 7.21 9.97
N ASP A 57 10.45 7.36 9.62
CA ASP A 57 11.33 6.20 9.33
C ASP A 57 11.75 5.47 10.62
N CYS A 58 12.29 4.25 10.46
CA CYS A 58 12.93 3.44 11.49
C CYS A 58 14.46 3.65 11.49
N SER A 59 15.13 3.29 12.58
CA SER A 59 16.59 3.48 12.68
C SER A 59 17.42 2.37 12.03
N SER A 60 16.88 1.16 11.91
CA SER A 60 17.54 0.04 11.22
C SER A 60 17.75 0.38 9.75
N ARG A 61 18.92 0.07 9.21
CA ARG A 61 19.24 0.24 7.78
C ARG A 61 19.15 -1.06 6.99
N LYS A 62 18.89 -2.19 7.66
CA LYS A 62 18.76 -3.49 7.03
C LYS A 62 17.32 -3.68 6.52
N PRO A 63 17.09 -3.85 5.21
CA PRO A 63 15.76 -4.02 4.67
C PRO A 63 15.00 -5.22 5.23
N GLU A 64 15.70 -6.32 5.51
CA GLU A 64 15.15 -7.56 6.07
C GLU A 64 14.51 -7.41 7.46
N ASP A 65 15.06 -6.51 8.27
CA ASP A 65 14.55 -6.21 9.62
C ASP A 65 13.56 -5.04 9.62
N SER A 66 13.48 -4.28 8.51
CA SER A 66 12.74 -3.03 8.44
C SER A 66 11.32 -3.25 7.90
N GLU A 67 10.35 -2.67 8.61
CA GLU A 67 8.92 -2.80 8.35
C GLU A 67 8.33 -1.43 8.01
N LEU A 68 7.48 -1.34 7.00
CA LEU A 68 6.73 -0.14 6.65
C LEU A 68 5.24 -0.35 6.90
N TYR A 69 4.68 0.38 7.86
CA TYR A 69 3.25 0.43 8.11
C TYR A 69 2.63 1.59 7.34
N ILE A 70 1.70 1.26 6.44
CA ILE A 70 0.88 2.23 5.71
C ILE A 70 -0.46 2.31 6.43
N VAL A 71 -0.77 3.48 6.99
CA VAL A 71 -1.94 3.68 7.87
C VAL A 71 -2.90 4.72 7.35
N GLU A 72 -4.17 4.59 7.71
CA GLU A 72 -5.21 5.54 7.32
C GLU A 72 -5.17 6.82 8.18
N GLY A 73 -4.82 7.94 7.55
CA GLY A 73 -4.87 9.26 8.16
C GLY A 73 -3.82 9.54 9.25
N ASP A 74 -3.78 10.80 9.68
CA ASP A 74 -2.80 11.28 10.67
C ASP A 74 -3.14 10.85 12.09
N SER A 75 -4.42 10.53 12.36
CA SER A 75 -4.86 10.03 13.67
C SER A 75 -4.27 8.66 13.97
N ALA A 76 -4.53 7.67 13.10
CA ALA A 76 -3.91 6.35 13.21
C ALA A 76 -2.39 6.44 13.07
N GLY A 77 -1.89 7.35 12.21
CA GLY A 77 -0.47 7.70 12.10
C GLY A 77 0.17 8.12 13.42
N GLY A 78 -0.50 8.98 14.20
CA GLY A 78 -0.04 9.43 15.51
C GLY A 78 0.05 8.28 16.51
N SER A 79 -1.00 7.47 16.62
CA SER A 79 -1.06 6.31 17.51
C SER A 79 -0.01 5.25 17.13
N ALA A 80 0.09 4.90 15.85
CA ALA A 80 1.08 3.95 15.36
C ALA A 80 2.51 4.47 15.58
N LYS A 81 2.77 5.75 15.37
CA LYS A 81 4.09 6.36 15.62
C LYS A 81 4.51 6.29 17.09
N GLN A 82 3.57 6.40 18.01
CA GLN A 82 3.84 6.30 19.45
C GLN A 82 4.01 4.85 19.92
N GLY A 83 3.24 3.91 19.36
CA GLY A 83 3.23 2.51 19.78
C GLY A 83 4.29 1.61 19.12
N ARG A 84 4.97 2.09 18.07
CA ARG A 84 5.92 1.28 17.30
C ARG A 84 7.25 1.04 17.99
N ASP A 85 7.93 -0.03 17.57
CA ASP A 85 9.39 -0.12 17.74
C ASP A 85 10.09 0.77 16.70
N ARG A 86 10.60 1.93 17.15
CA ARG A 86 11.33 2.88 16.30
C ARG A 86 12.60 2.29 15.66
N HIS A 87 13.10 1.14 16.14
CA HIS A 87 14.26 0.49 15.57
C HIS A 87 13.93 -0.14 14.21
N THR A 88 12.81 -0.87 14.11
CA THR A 88 12.46 -1.67 12.93
C THR A 88 11.26 -1.13 12.16
N GLN A 89 10.39 -0.35 12.80
CA GLN A 89 9.08 0.00 12.23
C GLN A 89 9.00 1.46 11.78
N ALA A 90 8.73 1.65 10.49
CA ALA A 90 8.42 2.93 9.86
C ALA A 90 6.91 3.10 9.69
N ILE A 91 6.40 4.33 9.82
CA ILE A 91 4.97 4.66 9.68
C ILE A 91 4.80 5.70 8.58
N LEU A 92 3.94 5.39 7.61
CA LEU A 92 3.51 6.26 6.53
C LEU A 92 1.98 6.45 6.59
N PRO A 93 1.49 7.59 7.13
CA PRO A 93 0.08 7.92 7.08
C PRO A 93 -0.34 8.33 5.66
N LEU A 94 -1.49 7.82 5.21
CA LEU A 94 -2.14 8.22 3.97
C LEU A 94 -3.31 9.16 4.27
N SER A 95 -3.17 10.43 3.92
CA SER A 95 -4.25 11.40 4.11
C SER A 95 -5.32 11.26 3.02
N GLY A 96 -6.37 10.47 3.25
CA GLY A 96 -7.51 10.28 2.34
C GLY A 96 -7.29 9.25 1.22
N LYS A 97 -8.33 9.01 0.41
CA LYS A 97 -8.40 7.87 -0.52
C LYS A 97 -7.44 7.99 -1.72
N PRO A 98 -6.57 7.00 -1.98
CA PRO A 98 -5.77 6.95 -3.20
C PRO A 98 -6.64 6.87 -4.46
N ILE A 99 -6.09 7.27 -5.61
CA ILE A 99 -6.79 7.03 -6.89
C ILE A 99 -6.69 5.56 -7.29
N ASN A 100 -7.68 5.04 -8.02
CA ASN A 100 -7.61 3.70 -8.57
C ASN A 100 -6.57 3.65 -9.70
N SER A 101 -5.42 3.03 -9.44
CA SER A 101 -4.30 2.92 -10.36
C SER A 101 -4.61 2.11 -11.62
N GLU A 102 -5.58 1.19 -11.59
CA GLU A 102 -6.01 0.43 -12.79
C GLU A 102 -6.57 1.36 -13.87
N LYS A 103 -7.31 2.39 -13.45
CA LYS A 103 -8.00 3.30 -14.38
C LYS A 103 -7.06 4.33 -15.01
N TYR A 104 -5.85 4.48 -14.48
CA TYR A 104 -4.98 5.59 -14.81
C TYR A 104 -3.61 5.14 -15.27
N ARG A 105 -3.02 5.97 -16.13
CA ARG A 105 -1.66 5.77 -16.60
C ARG A 105 -0.68 6.12 -15.50
N ILE A 106 0.51 5.52 -15.56
CA ILE A 106 1.55 5.69 -14.54
C ILE A 106 1.94 7.16 -14.30
N ASP A 107 1.89 8.02 -15.32
CA ASP A 107 2.15 9.45 -15.18
C ASP A 107 1.14 10.14 -14.24
N ARG A 108 -0.15 9.81 -14.36
CA ARG A 108 -1.21 10.29 -13.48
C ARG A 108 -1.17 9.63 -12.10
N VAL A 109 -0.79 8.35 -12.04
CA VAL A 109 -0.58 7.62 -10.78
C VAL A 109 0.51 8.29 -9.95
N LEU A 110 1.65 8.63 -10.55
CA LEU A 110 2.76 9.32 -9.89
C LEU A 110 2.49 10.80 -9.63
N GLY A 111 1.52 11.39 -10.32
CA GLY A 111 1.00 12.73 -10.00
C GLY A 111 0.13 12.75 -8.74
N ASN A 112 -0.38 11.61 -8.28
CA ASN A 112 -1.11 11.52 -7.02
C ASN A 112 -0.13 11.45 -5.85
N GLU A 113 -0.19 12.42 -4.94
CA GLU A 113 0.75 12.51 -3.82
C GLU A 113 0.76 11.26 -2.94
N ARG A 114 -0.38 10.63 -2.68
CA ARG A 114 -0.48 9.46 -1.79
C ARG A 114 0.29 8.27 -2.35
N LEU A 115 0.05 7.94 -3.61
CA LEU A 115 0.75 6.84 -4.28
C LEU A 115 2.22 7.18 -4.53
N LYS A 116 2.53 8.44 -4.84
CA LYS A 116 3.90 8.92 -4.96
C LYS A 116 4.67 8.78 -3.64
N ASP A 117 4.06 9.12 -2.51
CA ASP A 117 4.66 9.00 -1.18
C ASP A 117 5.01 7.53 -0.89
N ILE A 118 4.15 6.57 -1.26
CA ILE A 118 4.49 5.13 -1.19
C ILE A 118 5.73 4.80 -2.03
N VAL A 119 5.80 5.26 -3.29
CA VAL A 119 6.97 5.00 -4.15
C VAL A 119 8.26 5.57 -3.57
N VAL A 120 8.20 6.78 -3.03
CA VAL A 120 9.35 7.44 -2.40
C VAL A 120 9.78 6.68 -1.14
N ALA A 121 8.83 6.27 -0.29
CA ALA A 121 9.12 5.51 0.92
C ALA A 121 9.78 4.16 0.59
N LEU A 122 9.30 3.44 -0.43
CA LEU A 122 9.88 2.14 -0.83
C LEU A 122 11.34 2.26 -1.30
N GLY A 123 11.74 3.40 -1.88
CA GLY A 123 13.11 3.64 -2.34
C GLY A 123 13.55 2.84 -3.58
N ALA A 124 12.73 1.88 -4.03
CA ALA A 124 13.05 0.97 -5.12
C ALA A 124 12.75 1.52 -6.53
N GLY A 125 12.09 2.68 -6.66
CA GLY A 125 11.55 3.12 -7.96
C GLY A 125 10.26 2.39 -8.34
N ILE A 126 9.82 2.47 -9.60
CA ILE A 126 8.55 1.89 -10.04
C ILE A 126 8.56 1.49 -11.53
N GLY A 127 7.88 0.39 -11.87
CA GLY A 127 7.81 -0.09 -13.25
C GLY A 127 9.20 -0.44 -13.82
N GLU A 128 9.57 0.12 -14.98
CA GLU A 128 10.86 -0.19 -15.62
C GLU A 128 12.09 0.34 -14.86
N THR A 129 11.91 1.29 -13.93
CA THR A 129 13.02 1.79 -13.10
C THR A 129 13.06 1.12 -11.73
N PHE A 130 12.22 0.10 -11.50
CA PHE A 130 12.20 -0.64 -10.26
C PHE A 130 13.51 -1.42 -10.08
N ASN A 131 14.14 -1.25 -8.92
CA ASN A 131 15.32 -1.98 -8.49
C ASN A 131 15.09 -2.46 -7.06
N GLU A 132 15.00 -3.77 -6.92
CA GLU A 132 14.76 -4.43 -5.64
C GLU A 132 15.93 -4.28 -4.66
N ASP A 133 17.18 -4.23 -5.13
CA ASP A 133 18.35 -4.06 -4.26
C ASP A 133 18.32 -2.72 -3.49
N LYS A 134 17.47 -1.79 -3.95
CA LYS A 134 17.24 -0.49 -3.31
C LYS A 134 15.99 -0.45 -2.43
N LEU A 135 15.26 -1.56 -2.32
CA LEU A 135 14.06 -1.64 -1.51
C LEU A 135 14.40 -1.42 -0.03
N ARG A 136 13.72 -0.45 0.58
CA ARG A 136 14.01 -0.02 1.96
C ARG A 136 13.45 -0.95 3.03
N TYR A 137 12.35 -1.66 2.73
CA TYR A 137 11.57 -2.46 3.68
C TYR A 137 11.17 -3.79 3.03
N HIS A 138 11.51 -4.92 3.66
CA HIS A 138 11.08 -6.25 3.20
C HIS A 138 9.73 -6.67 3.78
N LYS A 139 9.18 -5.90 4.73
CA LYS A 139 7.79 -6.06 5.16
C LYS A 139 7.05 -4.74 4.99
N ILE A 140 5.97 -4.79 4.22
CA ILE A 140 5.10 -3.66 3.94
C ILE A 140 3.72 -4.08 4.44
N ILE A 141 3.23 -3.41 5.48
CA ILE A 141 2.01 -3.76 6.19
C ILE A 141 0.97 -2.68 5.90
N LEU A 142 -0.17 -3.08 5.33
CA LEU A 142 -1.34 -2.23 5.21
C LEU A 142 -2.13 -2.35 6.51
N MET A 143 -2.21 -1.27 7.28
CA MET A 143 -2.87 -1.22 8.58
C MET A 143 -3.94 -0.12 8.56
N ASN A 144 -5.08 -0.46 7.98
CA ASN A 144 -6.25 0.42 7.89
C ASN A 144 -7.38 -0.12 8.79
N ASP A 145 -8.36 0.72 9.06
CA ASP A 145 -9.47 0.38 9.94
C ASP A 145 -10.39 -0.68 9.31
N ALA A 146 -11.07 -1.45 10.14
CA ALA A 146 -12.00 -2.50 9.72
C ALA A 146 -13.39 -1.94 9.33
N ASP A 147 -13.41 -0.75 8.73
CA ASP A 147 -14.61 -0.10 8.23
C ASP A 147 -14.62 -0.04 6.69
N VAL A 148 -15.71 0.47 6.13
CA VAL A 148 -15.93 0.53 4.67
C VAL A 148 -14.86 1.41 3.98
N ASP A 149 -14.34 2.42 4.67
CA ASP A 149 -13.35 3.34 4.13
C ASP A 149 -11.94 2.71 4.14
N GLY A 150 -11.58 2.04 5.22
CA GLY A 150 -10.34 1.28 5.35
C GLY A 150 -10.28 0.08 4.40
N GLU A 151 -11.39 -0.66 4.20
CA GLU A 151 -11.51 -1.71 3.18
C GLU A 151 -11.29 -1.16 1.76
N HIS A 152 -11.86 0.02 1.47
CA HIS A 152 -11.71 0.68 0.18
C HIS A 152 -10.26 1.15 -0.05
N ILE A 153 -9.63 1.77 0.94
CA ILE A 153 -8.21 2.17 0.86
C ILE A 153 -7.32 0.95 0.67
N THR A 154 -7.55 -0.11 1.44
CA THR A 154 -6.81 -1.37 1.32
C THR A 154 -6.91 -1.91 -0.10
N THR A 155 -8.12 -1.96 -0.67
CA THR A 155 -8.34 -2.42 -2.04
C THR A 155 -7.60 -1.57 -3.08
N LEU A 156 -7.61 -0.24 -2.93
CA LEU A 156 -6.92 0.68 -3.84
C LEU A 156 -5.40 0.53 -3.77
N VAL A 157 -4.85 0.40 -2.56
CA VAL A 157 -3.42 0.20 -2.34
C VAL A 157 -2.98 -1.18 -2.83
N LEU A 158 -3.75 -2.24 -2.56
CA LEU A 158 -3.51 -3.58 -3.12
C LEU A 158 -3.50 -3.57 -4.65
N THR A 159 -4.44 -2.85 -5.28
CA THR A 159 -4.47 -2.68 -6.73
C THR A 159 -3.20 -1.99 -7.23
N PHE A 160 -2.73 -0.95 -6.55
CA PHE A 160 -1.47 -0.28 -6.86
C PHE A 160 -0.25 -1.21 -6.77
N PHE A 161 -0.12 -1.98 -5.68
CA PHE A 161 0.97 -2.95 -5.53
C PHE A 161 0.89 -4.05 -6.61
N PHE A 162 -0.29 -4.59 -6.86
CA PHE A 162 -0.48 -5.62 -7.88
C PHE A 162 -0.06 -5.13 -9.28
N ARG A 163 -0.37 -3.88 -9.62
CA ARG A 163 -0.11 -3.32 -10.95
C ARG A 163 1.32 -2.84 -11.18
N HIS A 164 2.02 -2.43 -10.13
CA HIS A 164 3.30 -1.75 -10.28
C HIS A 164 4.45 -2.34 -9.45
N PHE A 165 4.14 -3.23 -8.52
CA PHE A 165 5.07 -3.85 -7.58
C PHE A 165 4.76 -5.35 -7.40
N ARG A 166 4.36 -6.01 -8.48
CA ARG A 166 3.94 -7.42 -8.45
C ARG A 166 4.99 -8.33 -7.81
N GLN A 167 6.28 -8.03 -8.03
CA GLN A 167 7.39 -8.78 -7.46
C GLN A 167 7.39 -8.77 -5.92
N LEU A 168 6.94 -7.69 -5.28
CA LEU A 168 6.86 -7.59 -3.82
C LEU A 168 5.79 -8.54 -3.26
N ILE A 169 4.70 -8.74 -4.01
CA ILE A 169 3.64 -9.69 -3.64
C ILE A 169 4.16 -11.11 -3.79
N ASP A 170 4.77 -11.42 -4.94
CA ASP A 170 5.26 -12.78 -5.23
C ASP A 170 6.37 -13.21 -4.25
N LYS A 171 7.13 -12.25 -3.69
CA LYS A 171 8.14 -12.49 -2.64
C LYS A 171 7.60 -12.53 -1.21
N GLY A 172 6.30 -12.27 -1.03
CA GLY A 172 5.69 -12.24 0.30
C GLY A 172 6.12 -11.05 1.15
N PHE A 173 6.42 -9.90 0.54
CA PHE A 173 6.78 -8.68 1.28
C PHE A 173 5.57 -7.81 1.64
N LEU A 174 4.39 -8.06 1.04
CA LEU A 174 3.17 -7.30 1.29
C LEU A 174 2.23 -8.06 2.23
N TYR A 175 1.79 -7.37 3.29
CA TYR A 175 0.94 -7.89 4.35
C TYR A 175 -0.26 -6.97 4.57
N VAL A 176 -1.36 -7.52 5.07
CA VAL A 176 -2.51 -6.77 5.58
C VAL A 176 -2.61 -7.06 7.07
N ALA A 177 -2.61 -6.02 7.90
CA ALA A 177 -2.78 -6.17 9.33
C ALA A 177 -4.20 -6.66 9.63
N GLN A 178 -4.32 -7.62 10.55
CA GLN A 178 -5.59 -8.10 11.06
C GLN A 178 -5.71 -7.68 12.54
N PRO A 179 -6.28 -6.49 12.82
CA PRO A 179 -6.51 -6.08 14.20
C PRO A 179 -7.55 -6.98 14.87
N PRO A 180 -7.56 -7.06 16.21
CA PRO A 180 -8.58 -7.81 16.93
C PRO A 180 -9.96 -7.21 16.69
N LEU A 181 -10.96 -8.06 16.50
CA LEU A 181 -12.35 -7.65 16.28
C LEU A 181 -13.08 -7.36 17.60
N TYR A 182 -12.72 -8.08 18.67
CA TYR A 182 -13.34 -7.89 19.99
C TYR A 182 -12.31 -7.77 21.12
N LYS A 183 -12.68 -7.03 22.15
CA LYS A 183 -12.06 -7.05 23.48
C LYS A 183 -13.08 -7.60 24.49
N ILE A 184 -12.74 -8.71 25.13
CA ILE A 184 -13.52 -9.32 26.21
C ILE A 184 -12.84 -8.93 27.53
N GLU A 185 -13.53 -8.16 28.35
CA GLU A 185 -13.07 -7.75 29.67
C GLU A 185 -13.79 -8.59 30.73
N LEU A 186 -13.02 -9.27 31.58
CA LEU A 186 -13.56 -10.02 32.70
C LEU A 186 -13.75 -9.09 33.92
N GLU A 187 -14.69 -9.44 34.80
CA GLU A 187 -14.77 -8.80 36.12
C GLU A 187 -13.55 -9.17 36.98
N ARG A 188 -13.25 -8.32 37.99
CA ARG A 188 -12.11 -8.46 38.92
C ARG A 188 -10.75 -8.47 38.19
N SER A 189 -9.72 -9.08 38.78
CA SER A 189 -8.34 -9.20 38.26
C SER A 189 -8.18 -10.20 37.08
N GLY A 190 -9.28 -10.52 36.37
CA GLY A 190 -9.30 -11.50 35.28
C GLY A 190 -8.66 -11.05 33.97
N GLY A 191 -8.39 -9.75 33.79
CA GLY A 191 -7.70 -9.20 32.61
C GLY A 191 -8.59 -8.94 31.39
N SER A 192 -7.97 -8.51 30.30
CA SER A 192 -8.60 -8.24 29.00
C SER A 192 -8.06 -9.20 27.94
N PHE A 193 -8.96 -9.76 27.12
CA PHE A 193 -8.65 -10.69 26.04
C PHE A 193 -9.06 -10.08 24.71
N TYR A 194 -8.20 -10.22 23.70
CA TYR A 194 -8.43 -9.71 22.36
C TYR A 194 -8.60 -10.91 21.41
N VAL A 195 -9.66 -10.91 20.61
CA VAL A 195 -10.01 -12.02 19.71
C VAL A 195 -10.27 -11.51 18.30
N ILE A 196 -9.94 -12.33 17.30
CA ILE A 196 -9.86 -11.87 15.90
C ILE A 196 -11.17 -11.99 15.13
N ASP A 197 -12.08 -12.85 15.57
CA ASP A 197 -13.35 -13.10 14.88
C ASP A 197 -14.48 -13.51 15.84
N ASP A 198 -15.67 -13.72 15.28
CA ASP A 198 -16.86 -14.13 16.02
C ASP A 198 -16.76 -15.55 16.61
N GLU A 199 -16.06 -16.46 15.93
CA GLU A 199 -15.92 -17.86 16.35
C GLU A 199 -15.00 -17.97 17.57
N GLU A 200 -13.87 -17.25 17.56
CA GLU A 200 -12.99 -17.12 18.71
C GLU A 200 -13.72 -16.45 19.87
N LYS A 201 -14.48 -15.38 19.63
CA LYS A 201 -15.29 -14.73 20.66
C LYS A 201 -16.23 -15.73 21.34
N GLU A 202 -16.98 -16.53 20.56
CA GLU A 202 -17.85 -17.56 21.13
C GLU A 202 -17.08 -18.61 21.91
N THR A 203 -15.92 -19.02 21.42
CA THR A 203 -15.06 -20.02 22.07
C THR A 203 -14.58 -19.52 23.42
N TYR A 204 -14.11 -18.27 23.50
CA TYR A 204 -13.69 -17.62 24.74
C TYR A 204 -14.85 -17.43 25.72
N VAL A 205 -16.01 -16.99 25.24
CA VAL A 205 -17.21 -16.84 26.09
C VAL A 205 -17.63 -18.19 26.70
N LYS A 206 -17.68 -19.26 25.89
CA LYS A 206 -17.98 -20.62 26.36
C LYS A 206 -16.95 -21.11 27.38
N LYS A 207 -15.66 -20.82 27.14
CA LYS A 207 -14.58 -21.16 28.07
C LYS A 207 -14.73 -20.44 29.40
N PHE A 208 -14.94 -19.13 29.40
CA PHE A 208 -15.08 -18.35 30.63
C PHE A 208 -16.31 -18.73 31.44
N ASN A 209 -17.44 -19.02 30.77
CA ASN A 209 -18.63 -19.53 31.45
C ASN A 209 -18.38 -20.89 32.12
N LYS A 210 -17.62 -21.80 31.48
CA LYS A 210 -17.21 -23.08 32.08
C LYS A 210 -16.25 -22.92 33.25
N GLU A 211 -15.41 -21.89 33.23
CA GLU A 211 -14.47 -21.55 34.31
C GLU A 211 -15.10 -20.66 35.40
N GLU A 212 -16.42 -20.43 35.36
CA GLU A 212 -17.16 -19.55 36.27
C GLU A 212 -16.57 -18.12 36.36
N LYS A 213 -16.00 -17.64 35.26
CA LYS A 213 -15.46 -16.28 35.14
C LYS A 213 -16.54 -15.33 34.63
N GLU A 214 -16.86 -14.32 35.42
CA GLU A 214 -17.83 -13.27 35.06
C GLU A 214 -17.26 -12.34 33.97
N ILE A 215 -17.97 -12.21 32.86
CA ILE A 215 -17.63 -11.27 31.77
C ILE A 215 -18.28 -9.93 32.07
N LYS A 216 -17.45 -8.88 32.22
CA LYS A 216 -17.89 -7.52 32.49
C LYS A 216 -18.44 -6.83 31.26
N HIS A 217 -17.68 -6.91 30.16
CA HIS A 217 -18.00 -6.19 28.93
C HIS A 217 -17.35 -6.85 27.72
N ILE A 218 -18.06 -6.87 26.60
CA ILE A 218 -17.54 -7.26 25.29
C ILE A 218 -17.61 -6.04 24.38
N GLN A 219 -16.45 -5.49 24.03
CA GLN A 219 -16.33 -4.38 23.09
C GLN A 219 -16.02 -4.92 21.69
N ARG A 220 -16.73 -4.43 20.67
CA ARG A 220 -16.36 -4.63 19.26
C ARG A 220 -15.57 -3.42 18.77
N PHE A 221 -14.41 -3.64 18.17
CA PHE A 221 -13.65 -2.59 17.50
C PHE A 221 -14.28 -2.25 16.16
N LYS A 222 -14.31 -0.95 15.81
CA LYS A 222 -14.82 -0.44 14.54
C LYS A 222 -13.77 0.38 13.76
N GLY A 223 -12.61 0.58 14.37
CA GLY A 223 -11.54 1.54 14.03
C GLY A 223 -10.80 1.85 15.32
#